data_AF-A0A0C3AXH4-F1
#
_entry.id   AF-A0A0C3AXH4-F1
#
_cell.length_a   1.000
_cell.length_b   1.000
_cell.length_c   1.000
_cell.angle_alpha   90.00
_cell.angle_beta   90.00
_cell.angle_gamma   90.00
#
_symmetry.space_group_name_H-M   'P 1'
#
loop_
_entity.id
_entity.type
_entity.pdbx_description
1 polymer ?
#
loop_
_entity_poly.entity_id
_entity_poly.type
_entity_poly.pdbx_seq_one_letter_code
_entity_poly.pdbx_strand_id
1 'polypeptide(L)'
;MSAALVQDKKAPHTFVDDLESILYVILWIILLYSPSSLDTPSLTAFIQMVLDPAEYEGTGGSCKKDFLIGHSVLQHLTFEGRPSLQPLLMDLATLFAVRYEPEPSARQNQVLASLKQFATLDPSMFDHPVLNYYNRLSYLKSHTHVIKLLIKHIEIESWPRNDSAEQQRLVVPETVGAKRPKTGFQLSDRPSKKVRVDSSDD
;
A
#
# COMPACT_ATOMS: atom_id res chain seq x y z
N MET A 1 4.54 4.72 -9.16
CA MET A 1 5.38 5.89 -8.80
C MET A 1 5.29 6.18 -7.30
N SER A 2 6.41 6.56 -6.67
CA SER A 2 6.48 7.01 -5.27
C SER A 2 6.24 8.51 -5.14
N ALA A 3 6.13 9.04 -3.93
CA ALA A 3 5.91 10.48 -3.69
C ALA A 3 6.97 11.37 -4.38
N ALA A 4 8.25 10.95 -4.35
CA ALA A 4 9.34 11.67 -5.00
C ALA A 4 9.15 11.75 -6.52
N LEU A 5 8.76 10.65 -7.16
CA LEU A 5 8.53 10.58 -8.61
C LEU A 5 7.25 11.31 -9.05
N VAL A 6 6.28 11.47 -8.15
CA VAL A 6 5.09 12.31 -8.39
C VAL A 6 5.47 13.78 -8.46
N GLN A 7 6.43 14.23 -7.64
CA GLN A 7 6.91 15.62 -7.63
C GLN A 7 7.92 15.90 -8.75
N ASP A 8 8.89 15.00 -8.93
CA ASP A 8 9.90 15.07 -9.98
C ASP A 8 10.19 13.68 -10.54
N LYS A 9 9.88 13.46 -11.82
CA LYS A 9 10.09 12.18 -12.52
C LYS A 9 11.55 11.75 -12.59
N LYS A 10 12.50 12.64 -12.33
CA LYS A 10 13.94 12.37 -12.31
C LYS A 10 14.51 12.21 -10.89
N ALA A 11 13.68 12.31 -9.86
CA ALA A 11 14.13 12.18 -8.49
C ALA A 11 14.84 10.82 -8.27
N PRO A 12 15.99 10.81 -7.59
CA PRO A 12 16.65 9.55 -7.25
C PRO A 12 15.77 8.77 -6.30
N HIS A 13 15.69 7.46 -6.52
CA HIS A 13 14.97 6.55 -5.63
C HIS A 13 15.68 6.46 -4.29
N THR A 14 14.92 6.54 -3.21
CA THR A 14 15.42 6.55 -1.83
C THR A 14 14.86 5.39 -1.02
N PHE A 15 15.46 5.17 0.15
CA PHE A 15 14.95 4.22 1.15
C PHE A 15 13.45 4.41 1.48
N VAL A 16 12.98 5.65 1.55
CA VAL A 16 11.58 5.94 1.89
C VAL A 16 10.65 5.53 0.74
N ASP A 17 11.13 5.54 -0.50
CA ASP A 17 10.39 5.05 -1.66
C ASP A 17 10.24 3.52 -1.65
N ASP A 18 11.24 2.79 -1.14
CA ASP A 18 11.13 1.35 -0.88
C ASP A 18 10.07 1.07 0.19
N LEU A 19 10.08 1.83 1.29
CA LEU A 19 9.05 1.70 2.33
C LEU A 19 7.65 1.99 1.79
N GLU A 20 7.47 3.04 0.99
CA GLU A 20 6.17 3.36 0.39
C GLU A 20 5.70 2.27 -0.56
N SER A 21 6.63 1.62 -1.27
CA SER A 21 6.32 0.49 -2.15
C SER A 21 5.73 -0.70 -1.38
N ILE A 22 6.14 -0.92 -0.12
CA ILE A 22 5.55 -1.96 0.75
C ILE A 22 4.04 -1.72 0.94
N LEU A 23 3.61 -0.48 1.18
CA LEU A 23 2.18 -0.16 1.28
C LEU A 23 1.44 -0.57 0.01
N TYR A 24 1.93 -0.19 -1.16
CA TYR A 24 1.23 -0.50 -2.41
C TYR A 24 1.19 -2.00 -2.72
N VAL A 25 2.26 -2.74 -2.38
CA VAL A 25 2.28 -4.21 -2.50
C VAL A 25 1.24 -4.84 -1.57
N ILE A 26 1.17 -4.41 -0.31
CA ILE A 26 0.19 -4.89 0.66
C ILE A 26 -1.23 -4.57 0.20
N LEU A 27 -1.46 -3.33 -0.25
CA LEU A 27 -2.74 -2.88 -0.78
C LEU A 27 -3.17 -3.73 -1.99
N TRP A 28 -2.26 -3.97 -2.93
CA TRP A 28 -2.51 -4.81 -4.10
C TRP A 28 -2.90 -6.25 -3.70
N ILE A 29 -2.13 -6.87 -2.80
CA ILE A 29 -2.40 -8.23 -2.33
C ILE A 29 -3.76 -8.30 -1.64
N ILE A 30 -4.04 -7.38 -0.72
CA ILE A 30 -5.32 -7.34 0.00
C ILE A 30 -6.48 -7.18 -0.96
N LEU A 31 -6.41 -6.22 -1.88
CA LEU A 31 -7.48 -5.93 -2.82
C LEU A 31 -7.72 -7.04 -3.84
N LEU A 32 -6.68 -7.79 -4.22
CA LEU A 32 -6.83 -8.92 -5.13
C LEU A 32 -7.30 -10.18 -4.44
N TYR A 33 -6.86 -10.44 -3.21
CA TYR A 33 -7.01 -11.76 -2.58
C TYR A 33 -7.97 -11.79 -1.39
N SER A 34 -8.49 -10.63 -0.97
CA SER A 34 -9.51 -10.54 0.09
C SER A 34 -10.80 -9.93 -0.45
N PRO A 35 -11.92 -10.69 -0.49
CA PRO A 35 -13.21 -10.14 -0.87
C PRO A 35 -13.52 -8.87 -0.07
N SER A 36 -13.79 -7.79 -0.79
CA SER A 36 -14.03 -6.48 -0.20
C SER A 36 -15.49 -6.05 -0.36
N SER A 37 -15.92 -5.03 0.39
CA SER A 37 -17.23 -4.40 0.23
C SER A 37 -17.43 -3.68 -1.11
N LEU A 38 -16.37 -3.49 -1.91
CA LEU A 38 -16.46 -2.87 -3.23
C LEU A 38 -16.98 -3.87 -4.26
N ASP A 39 -17.88 -3.41 -5.12
CA ASP A 39 -18.25 -4.16 -6.32
C ASP A 39 -17.09 -4.20 -7.32
N THR A 40 -17.11 -5.19 -8.21
CA THR A 40 -16.00 -5.43 -9.15
C THR A 40 -15.65 -4.21 -10.01
N PRO A 41 -16.61 -3.41 -10.53
CA PRO A 41 -16.30 -2.18 -11.25
C PRO A 41 -15.57 -1.14 -10.38
N SER A 42 -16.04 -0.88 -9.16
CA SER A 42 -15.40 0.10 -8.27
C SER A 42 -14.02 -0.35 -7.83
N LEU A 43 -13.84 -1.64 -7.52
CA LEU A 43 -12.54 -2.23 -7.20
C LEU A 43 -11.56 -2.06 -8.37
N THR A 44 -12.02 -2.34 -9.59
CA THR A 44 -11.21 -2.21 -10.81
C THR A 44 -10.80 -0.75 -11.04
N ALA A 45 -11.76 0.18 -10.96
CA ALA A 45 -11.48 1.61 -11.13
C ALA A 45 -10.50 2.13 -10.07
N PHE A 46 -10.66 1.70 -8.81
CA PHE A 46 -9.75 2.05 -7.73
C PHE A 46 -8.33 1.55 -7.99
N ILE A 47 -8.18 0.28 -8.35
CA ILE A 47 -6.89 -0.34 -8.65
C ILE A 47 -6.22 0.40 -9.82
N GLN A 48 -6.95 0.72 -10.89
CA GLN A 48 -6.43 1.50 -12.01
C GLN A 48 -5.92 2.88 -11.56
N MET A 49 -6.77 3.65 -10.88
CA MET A 49 -6.47 5.02 -10.46
C MET A 49 -5.30 5.13 -9.49
N VAL A 50 -5.15 4.17 -8.58
CA VAL A 50 -4.16 4.22 -7.49
C VAL A 50 -2.90 3.41 -7.81
N LEU A 51 -3.03 2.23 -8.42
CA LEU A 51 -1.92 1.27 -8.56
C LEU A 51 -1.31 1.24 -9.96
N ASP A 52 -2.02 1.69 -11.00
CA ASP A 52 -1.57 1.71 -12.40
C ASP A 52 -0.94 0.37 -12.85
N PRO A 53 -1.66 -0.77 -12.74
CA PRO A 53 -1.05 -2.05 -13.08
C PRO A 53 -0.84 -2.15 -14.59
N ALA A 54 0.03 -3.09 -15.01
CA ALA A 54 0.52 -3.19 -16.38
C ALA A 54 -0.60 -3.30 -17.44
N GLU A 55 -1.75 -3.86 -17.07
CA GLU A 55 -2.94 -3.94 -17.93
C GLU A 55 -3.51 -2.57 -18.33
N TYR A 56 -3.13 -1.49 -17.63
CA TYR A 56 -3.58 -0.11 -17.82
C TYR A 56 -2.43 0.90 -17.87
N GLU A 57 -1.21 0.41 -18.10
CA GLU A 57 0.03 1.19 -18.01
C GLU A 57 -0.06 2.54 -18.72
N GLY A 58 0.24 3.61 -17.98
CA GLY A 58 0.27 4.98 -18.49
C GLY A 58 -1.05 5.74 -18.38
N THR A 59 -2.09 5.14 -17.78
CA THR A 59 -3.38 5.82 -17.53
C THR A 59 -3.72 6.00 -16.05
N GLY A 60 -2.99 5.35 -15.14
CA GLY A 60 -3.26 5.35 -13.70
C GLY A 60 -2.20 6.00 -12.81
N GLY A 61 -2.37 5.84 -11.50
CA GLY A 61 -1.38 6.23 -10.48
C GLY A 61 -1.39 7.71 -10.08
N SER A 62 -2.20 8.54 -10.74
CA SER A 62 -2.38 9.97 -10.44
C SER A 62 -3.11 10.20 -9.12
N CYS A 63 -3.93 9.25 -8.66
CA CYS A 63 -4.76 9.40 -7.46
C CYS A 63 -4.08 8.94 -6.16
N LYS A 64 -2.79 8.57 -6.18
CA LYS A 64 -2.05 8.13 -4.99
C LYS A 64 -2.06 9.16 -3.87
N LYS A 65 -1.85 10.43 -4.21
CA LYS A 65 -1.90 11.54 -3.26
C LYS A 65 -3.28 11.66 -2.62
N ASP A 66 -4.33 11.68 -3.43
CA ASP A 66 -5.70 11.84 -2.95
C ASP A 66 -6.14 10.62 -2.12
N PHE A 67 -5.72 9.43 -2.50
CA PHE A 67 -5.91 8.19 -1.74
C PHE A 67 -5.26 8.28 -0.35
N LEU A 68 -3.97 8.66 -0.30
CA LEU A 68 -3.21 8.72 0.95
C LEU A 68 -3.67 9.84 1.88
N ILE A 69 -4.01 11.03 1.36
CA ILE A 69 -4.44 12.16 2.20
C ILE A 69 -5.92 12.02 2.57
N GLY A 70 -6.76 11.64 1.61
CA GLY A 70 -8.21 11.68 1.76
C GLY A 70 -8.78 10.51 2.56
N HIS A 71 -8.12 9.34 2.55
CA HIS A 71 -8.57 8.10 3.19
C HIS A 71 -9.99 7.63 2.81
N SER A 72 -10.68 8.28 1.88
CA SER A 72 -12.13 8.17 1.67
C SER A 72 -12.58 6.75 1.32
N VAL A 73 -11.82 6.06 0.46
CA VAL A 73 -12.11 4.67 0.10
C VAL A 73 -11.86 3.74 1.30
N LEU A 74 -10.79 3.96 2.06
CA LEU A 74 -10.43 3.10 3.20
C LEU A 74 -11.42 3.22 4.37
N GLN A 75 -12.10 4.36 4.53
CA GLN A 75 -13.09 4.56 5.59
C GLN A 75 -14.29 3.62 5.47
N HIS A 76 -14.64 3.20 4.25
CA HIS A 76 -15.81 2.36 3.97
C HIS A 76 -15.45 0.97 3.45
N LEU A 77 -14.16 0.71 3.24
CA LEU A 77 -13.66 -0.58 2.79
C LEU A 77 -13.74 -1.59 3.94
N THR A 78 -14.41 -2.70 3.72
CA THR A 78 -14.40 -3.82 4.68
C THR A 78 -14.00 -5.10 3.94
N PHE A 79 -13.45 -6.06 4.70
CA PHE A 79 -13.00 -7.33 4.16
C PHE A 79 -13.67 -8.46 4.90
N GLU A 80 -14.38 -9.31 4.17
CA GLU A 80 -15.16 -10.40 4.77
C GLU A 80 -14.23 -11.36 5.53
N GLY A 81 -14.57 -11.61 6.79
CA GLY A 81 -13.79 -12.47 7.68
C GLY A 81 -12.40 -11.95 8.07
N ARG A 82 -12.04 -10.70 7.72
CA ARG A 82 -10.69 -10.14 7.93
C ARG A 82 -10.73 -8.69 8.43
N PRO A 83 -11.31 -8.43 9.62
CA PRO A 83 -11.54 -7.06 10.10
C PRO A 83 -10.26 -6.27 10.41
N SER A 84 -9.11 -6.94 10.56
CA SER A 84 -7.79 -6.30 10.81
C SER A 84 -7.21 -5.61 9.58
N LEU A 85 -7.65 -5.97 8.38
CA LEU A 85 -7.07 -5.45 7.13
C LEU A 85 -7.36 -3.96 6.90
N GLN A 86 -8.57 -3.48 7.19
CA GLN A 86 -8.88 -2.08 7.01
C GLN A 86 -8.11 -1.17 7.99
N PRO A 87 -8.06 -1.46 9.31
CA PRO A 87 -7.21 -0.72 10.24
C PRO A 87 -5.73 -0.74 9.86
N LEU A 88 -5.21 -1.86 9.34
CA LEU A 88 -3.84 -1.93 8.84
C LEU A 88 -3.61 -0.97 7.67
N LEU A 89 -4.49 -1.00 6.67
CA LEU A 89 -4.41 -0.10 5.51
C LEU A 89 -4.54 1.37 5.93
N MET A 90 -5.40 1.69 6.89
CA MET A 90 -5.55 3.04 7.45
C MET A 90 -4.29 3.51 8.18
N ASP A 91 -3.69 2.68 9.02
CA ASP A 91 -2.46 3.00 9.75
C ASP A 91 -1.29 3.24 8.77
N LEU A 92 -1.15 2.37 7.75
CA LEU A 92 -0.13 2.54 6.72
C LEU A 92 -0.38 3.78 5.85
N ALA A 93 -1.61 4.02 5.39
CA ALA A 93 -1.95 5.21 4.61
C ALA A 93 -1.66 6.49 5.40
N THR A 94 -2.06 6.54 6.67
CA THR A 94 -1.80 7.65 7.58
C THR A 94 -0.30 7.90 7.75
N LEU A 95 0.50 6.84 7.88
CA LEU A 95 1.95 6.95 7.98
C LEU A 95 2.57 7.57 6.72
N PHE A 96 2.20 7.08 5.53
CA PHE A 96 2.78 7.52 4.26
C PHE A 96 2.20 8.84 3.73
N ALA A 97 1.01 9.24 4.17
CA ALA A 97 0.38 10.53 3.83
C ALA A 97 1.29 11.72 4.11
N VAL A 98 2.13 11.64 5.15
CA VAL A 98 3.08 12.68 5.53
C VAL A 98 4.04 13.09 4.40
N ARG A 99 4.31 12.19 3.43
CA ARG A 99 5.15 12.48 2.26
C ARG A 99 4.49 13.41 1.24
N TYR A 100 3.16 13.52 1.31
CA TYR A 100 2.32 14.28 0.38
C TYR A 100 1.71 15.52 1.03
N GLU A 101 1.76 15.61 2.35
CA GLU A 101 1.31 16.75 3.13
C GLU A 101 2.27 17.95 2.99
N PRO A 102 1.76 19.18 3.07
CA PRO A 102 2.62 20.35 3.16
C PRO A 102 3.36 20.36 4.50
N GLU A 103 4.61 20.81 4.49
CA GLU A 103 5.36 21.01 5.73
C GLU A 103 4.64 22.04 6.64
N PRO A 104 4.57 21.81 7.96
CA PRO A 104 4.07 22.78 8.90
C PRO A 104 4.76 24.15 8.76
N SER A 105 3.95 25.21 8.75
CA SER A 105 4.45 26.59 8.67
C SER A 105 5.27 26.98 9.91
N ALA A 106 6.13 27.99 9.76
CA ALA A 106 6.92 28.55 10.87
C ALA A 106 6.05 28.95 12.08
N ARG A 107 4.84 29.49 11.83
CA ARG A 107 3.89 29.84 12.88
C ARG A 107 3.39 28.60 13.63
N GLN A 108 3.03 27.53 12.92
CA GLN A 108 2.59 26.28 13.53
C GLN A 108 3.71 25.63 14.35
N ASN A 109 4.95 25.72 13.88
CA ASN A 109 6.13 25.25 14.62
C ASN A 109 6.39 26.07 15.89
N GLN A 110 6.20 27.38 15.83
CA GLN A 110 6.33 28.25 17.00
C GLN A 110 5.28 27.92 18.07
N VAL A 111 4.02 27.66 17.68
CA VAL A 111 2.97 27.23 18.62
C VAL A 111 3.36 25.92 19.31
N LEU A 112 3.85 24.93 18.57
CA LEU A 112 4.32 23.67 19.17
C LEU A 112 5.50 23.90 20.14
N ALA A 113 6.45 24.77 19.78
CA ALA A 113 7.59 25.09 20.64
C ALA A 113 7.15 25.76 21.95
N SER A 114 6.20 26.70 21.88
CA SER A 114 5.60 27.31 23.06
C SER A 114 4.86 26.29 23.92
N LEU A 115 4.04 25.41 23.32
CA LEU A 115 3.34 24.36 24.07
C LEU A 115 4.30 23.43 24.82
N LYS A 116 5.41 23.04 24.19
CA LYS A 116 6.46 22.22 24.83
C LYS A 116 7.13 22.90 26.02
N GLN A 117 7.16 24.23 26.08
CA GLN A 117 7.71 24.97 27.21
C GLN A 117 6.76 25.00 28.42
N PHE A 118 5.45 24.89 28.20
CA PHE A 118 4.44 24.88 29.27
C PHE A 118 4.02 23.47 29.70
N ALA A 119 4.32 22.45 28.91
CA ALA A 119 3.96 21.07 29.20
C ALA A 119 5.05 20.36 30.01
N THR A 120 4.77 20.03 31.28
CA THR A 120 5.41 18.91 32.01
C THR A 120 4.82 17.54 31.61
N LEU A 121 3.91 17.55 30.64
CA LEU A 121 3.10 16.39 30.26
C LEU A 121 3.85 15.48 29.30
N ASP A 122 3.55 14.18 29.42
CA ASP A 122 4.04 13.14 28.54
C ASP A 122 3.77 13.51 27.06
N PRO A 123 4.80 13.56 26.20
CA PRO A 123 4.65 13.77 24.75
C PRO A 123 3.65 12.82 24.08
N SER A 124 3.36 11.66 24.68
CA SER A 124 2.35 10.71 24.20
C SER A 124 0.90 11.20 24.36
N MET A 125 0.65 12.19 25.22
CA MET A 125 -0.68 12.75 25.47
C MET A 125 -1.06 13.90 24.52
N PHE A 126 -0.13 14.40 23.70
CA PHE A 126 -0.39 15.49 22.77
C PHE A 126 -0.70 14.98 21.37
N ASP A 127 -2.00 14.84 21.07
CA ASP A 127 -2.46 14.72 19.68
C ASP A 127 -2.38 16.10 19.01
N HIS A 128 -1.18 16.46 18.54
CA HIS A 128 -0.91 17.73 17.89
C HIS A 128 -0.48 17.52 16.43
N PRO A 129 -1.17 18.12 15.44
CA PRO A 129 -0.93 17.85 14.01
C PRO A 129 0.53 18.02 13.57
N VAL A 130 1.21 19.06 14.07
CA VAL A 130 2.63 19.33 13.77
C VAL A 130 3.55 18.26 14.38
N LEU A 131 3.25 17.81 15.59
CA LEU A 131 4.05 16.77 16.25
C LEU A 131 3.88 15.44 15.51
N ASN A 132 2.63 15.11 15.16
CA ASN A 132 2.29 13.91 14.39
C ASN A 132 2.96 13.91 13.00
N TYR A 133 3.05 15.07 12.34
CA TYR A 133 3.80 15.24 11.10
C TYR A 133 5.29 14.85 11.28
N TYR A 134 5.99 15.46 12.23
CA TYR A 134 7.41 15.16 12.45
C TYR A 134 7.67 13.74 12.98
N ASN A 135 6.76 13.20 13.81
CA ASN A 135 6.85 11.83 14.29
C ASN A 135 6.75 10.84 13.13
N ARG A 136 5.77 11.00 12.22
CA ARG A 136 5.63 10.15 11.03
C ARG A 136 6.86 10.23 10.12
N LEU A 137 7.39 11.43 9.87
CA LEU A 137 8.65 11.57 9.14
C LEU A 137 9.81 10.84 9.83
N SER A 138 9.89 10.89 11.15
CA SER A 138 10.91 10.17 11.90
C SER A 138 10.72 8.65 11.82
N TYR A 139 9.48 8.15 11.81
CA TYR A 139 9.18 6.73 11.69
C TYR A 139 9.58 6.15 10.34
N LEU A 140 9.58 6.95 9.28
CA LEU A 140 10.00 6.56 7.94
C LEU A 140 11.53 6.48 7.75
N LYS A 141 12.32 6.73 8.80
CA LYS A 141 13.80 6.60 8.75
C LYS A 141 14.27 5.14 8.90
N SER A 142 13.39 4.21 9.25
CA SER A 142 13.71 2.78 9.33
C SER A 142 12.49 1.92 9.08
N HIS A 143 12.70 0.61 8.86
CA HIS A 143 11.61 -0.37 8.74
C HIS A 143 10.86 -0.61 10.05
N THR A 144 11.43 -0.20 11.19
CA THR A 144 10.97 -0.63 12.53
C THR A 144 9.50 -0.30 12.76
N HIS A 145 9.05 0.89 12.35
CA HIS A 145 7.67 1.29 12.58
C HIS A 145 6.69 0.54 11.67
N VAL A 146 7.04 0.36 10.38
CA VAL A 146 6.23 -0.42 9.44
C VAL A 146 6.07 -1.86 9.92
N ILE A 147 7.16 -2.51 10.36
CA ILE A 147 7.11 -3.87 10.92
C ILE A 147 6.21 -3.92 12.15
N LYS A 148 6.31 -2.95 13.06
CA LYS A 148 5.44 -2.86 14.24
C LYS A 148 3.96 -2.75 13.86
N LEU A 149 3.62 -1.96 12.84
CA LEU A 149 2.24 -1.87 12.35
C LEU A 149 1.75 -3.21 11.80
N LEU A 150 2.58 -3.91 11.02
CA LEU A 150 2.22 -5.23 10.49
C LEU A 150 1.97 -6.24 11.61
N ILE A 151 2.89 -6.34 12.58
CA ILE A 151 2.76 -7.25 13.72
C ILE A 151 1.50 -6.94 14.52
N LYS A 152 1.25 -5.66 14.87
CA LYS A 152 0.07 -5.20 15.61
C LYS A 152 -1.24 -5.73 15.00
N HIS A 153 -1.35 -5.75 13.66
CA HIS A 153 -2.58 -6.15 12.96
C HIS A 153 -2.63 -7.64 12.60
N ILE A 154 -1.49 -8.34 12.60
CA ILE A 154 -1.42 -9.79 12.37
C ILE A 154 -1.70 -10.57 13.67
N GLU A 155 -1.29 -10.06 14.83
CA GLU A 155 -1.47 -10.74 16.13
C GLU A 155 -2.92 -10.73 16.65
N ILE A 156 -3.87 -10.18 15.90
CA ILE A 156 -5.29 -10.19 16.26
C ILE A 156 -5.89 -11.59 15.95
N GLU A 157 -6.58 -12.20 16.90
CA GLU A 157 -7.18 -13.55 16.79
C GLU A 157 -8.22 -13.73 15.66
N SER A 158 -8.51 -12.70 14.88
CA SER A 158 -9.57 -12.67 13.87
C SER A 158 -9.16 -13.20 12.49
N TRP A 159 -7.94 -13.70 12.31
CA TRP A 159 -7.52 -14.26 11.03
C TRP A 159 -8.16 -15.62 10.76
N PRO A 160 -8.78 -15.82 9.59
CA PRO A 160 -9.41 -17.09 9.26
C PRO A 160 -8.36 -18.21 9.17
N ARG A 161 -8.65 -19.36 9.80
CA ARG A 161 -7.83 -20.56 9.63
C ARG A 161 -8.03 -21.09 8.21
N ASN A 162 -6.93 -21.36 7.50
CA ASN A 162 -6.93 -21.90 6.13
C ASN A 162 -7.62 -20.98 5.11
N ASP A 163 -7.10 -19.76 4.98
CA ASP A 163 -7.75 -18.65 4.28
C ASP A 163 -7.96 -18.82 2.76
N SER A 164 -7.41 -19.90 2.17
CA SER A 164 -7.58 -20.36 0.78
C SER A 164 -7.72 -19.21 -0.21
N ALA A 165 -6.82 -18.21 -0.09
CA ALA A 165 -6.96 -16.95 -0.79
C ALA A 165 -7.06 -17.14 -2.32
N GLU A 166 -8.18 -16.71 -2.91
CA GLU A 166 -8.44 -16.77 -4.35
C GLU A 166 -8.31 -15.38 -4.97
N GLN A 167 -7.73 -15.30 -6.16
CA GLN A 167 -7.59 -14.04 -6.88
C GLN A 167 -8.95 -13.57 -7.41
N GLN A 168 -9.35 -12.35 -7.03
CA GLN A 168 -10.55 -11.69 -7.54
C GLN A 168 -10.41 -11.36 -9.03
N ARG A 169 -11.50 -11.53 -9.76
CA ARG A 169 -11.56 -11.16 -11.18
C ARG A 169 -11.70 -9.65 -11.31
N LEU A 170 -10.78 -9.01 -12.02
CA LEU A 170 -10.92 -7.61 -12.42
C LEU A 170 -11.66 -7.52 -13.76
N VAL A 171 -12.37 -6.42 -13.99
CA VAL A 171 -12.95 -6.13 -15.31
C VAL A 171 -11.81 -5.66 -16.22
N VAL A 172 -11.37 -6.51 -17.15
CA VAL A 172 -10.39 -6.12 -18.17
C VAL A 172 -11.14 -5.46 -19.33
N PRO A 173 -10.70 -4.31 -19.86
CA PRO A 173 -11.28 -3.73 -21.06
C PRO A 173 -11.21 -4.75 -22.20
N GLU A 174 -12.27 -4.86 -23.00
CA GLU A 174 -12.21 -5.60 -24.24
C GLU A 174 -11.11 -4.99 -25.11
N THR A 175 -9.99 -5.69 -25.26
CA THR A 175 -8.95 -5.26 -26.19
C THR A 175 -9.50 -5.40 -27.59
N VAL A 176 -9.88 -4.27 -28.21
CA VAL A 176 -10.07 -4.21 -29.66
C VAL A 176 -8.71 -4.47 -30.33
N GLY A 177 -8.46 -5.74 -30.65
CA GLY A 177 -7.57 -6.16 -31.74
C GLY A 177 -6.07 -5.82 -31.68
N ALA A 178 -5.48 -5.47 -30.54
CA ALA A 178 -4.03 -5.27 -30.45
C ALA A 178 -3.32 -6.51 -29.89
N LYS A 179 -2.50 -7.18 -30.73
CA LYS A 179 -1.60 -8.26 -30.31
C LYS A 179 -0.67 -7.76 -29.21
N ARG A 180 -0.81 -8.29 -27.99
CA ARG A 180 0.09 -8.04 -26.86
C ARG A 180 1.53 -8.45 -27.21
N PRO A 181 2.56 -7.64 -26.93
CA PRO A 181 3.92 -8.15 -26.82
C PRO A 181 3.98 -9.08 -25.61
N LYS A 182 4.60 -10.25 -25.77
CA LYS A 182 4.79 -11.21 -24.67
C LYS A 182 5.80 -10.65 -23.68
N THR A 183 5.35 -10.03 -22.60
CA THR A 183 6.19 -9.68 -21.44
C THR A 183 5.48 -10.09 -20.15
N GLY A 184 5.84 -11.28 -19.65
CA GLY A 184 5.35 -11.81 -18.38
C GLY A 184 5.49 -13.33 -18.32
N PHE A 185 6.16 -13.81 -17.26
CA PHE A 185 6.44 -15.23 -17.00
C PHE A 185 5.13 -16.03 -16.94
N GLN A 186 4.91 -16.93 -17.90
CA GLN A 186 3.77 -17.82 -17.92
C GLN A 186 4.06 -19.08 -17.10
N LEU A 187 3.03 -19.76 -16.60
CA LEU A 187 3.21 -21.07 -15.93
C LEU A 187 3.89 -22.11 -16.85
N SER A 188 3.80 -21.93 -18.18
CA SER A 188 4.52 -22.72 -19.19
C SER A 188 6.03 -22.49 -19.20
N ASP A 189 6.50 -21.39 -18.62
CA ASP A 189 7.93 -21.01 -18.58
C ASP A 189 8.64 -21.66 -17.39
N ARG A 190 7.93 -22.47 -16.58
CA ARG A 190 8.57 -23.34 -15.59
C ARG A 190 9.42 -24.38 -16.32
N PRO A 191 10.72 -24.51 -16.02
CA PRO A 191 11.52 -25.59 -16.59
C PRO A 191 10.91 -26.92 -16.17
N SER A 192 10.43 -27.68 -17.16
CA SER A 192 9.90 -29.01 -16.94
C SER A 192 11.01 -29.85 -16.31
N LYS A 193 10.78 -30.36 -15.09
CA LYS A 193 11.64 -31.40 -14.51
C LYS A 193 11.66 -32.55 -15.51
N LYS A 194 12.78 -32.74 -16.21
CA LYS A 194 13.04 -33.98 -16.95
C LYS A 194 13.03 -35.10 -15.92
N VAL A 195 11.93 -35.85 -15.88
CA VAL A 195 11.91 -37.14 -15.22
C VAL A 195 12.87 -38.01 -16.02
N ARG A 196 14.03 -38.30 -15.43
CA ARG A 196 14.97 -39.27 -15.95
C ARG A 196 14.32 -40.63 -15.73
N VAL A 197 13.71 -41.17 -16.78
CA VAL A 197 13.33 -42.57 -16.81
C VAL A 197 14.62 -43.32 -17.09
N ASP A 198 15.25 -43.83 -16.03
CA ASP A 198 16.24 -44.90 -16.21
C ASP A 198 15.46 -46.12 -16.69
N SER A 199 15.65 -46.47 -17.96
CA SER A 199 15.22 -47.73 -18.53
C SER A 199 16.13 -48.83 -18.01
N SER A 200 15.62 -49.59 -17.04
CA SER A 200 16.05 -50.95 -16.77
C SER A 200 15.59 -51.89 -17.89
N ASP A 201 16.42 -52.91 -18.12
CA ASP A 201 16.20 -54.19 -18.81
C ASP A 201 16.43 -54.18 -20.35
N ASP A 202 17.59 -54.66 -20.81
CA ASP A 202 17.96 -56.08 -20.96
C ASP A 202 19.49 -56.28 -20.97
#